data_AF-A0A975EL27-F1
#
_entry.id   AF-A0A975EL27-F1
#
_cell.length_a   1.000
_cell.length_b   1.000
_cell.length_c   1.000
_cell.angle_alpha   90.00
_cell.angle_beta   90.00
_cell.angle_gamma   90.00
#
_symmetry.space_group_name_H-M   'P 1'
#
loop_
_entity.id
_entity.type
_entity.pdbx_description
1 polymer ?
#
loop_
_entity_poly.entity_id
_entity_poly.type
_entity_poly.pdbx_seq_one_letter_code
_entity_poly.pdbx_strand_id
1 'polypeptide(L)'
;MKATNVDTMITTVRLFFIIAATSQALSIGSAGAAVIASTNFNGQTIVTNTASNLGWTLNGVNDPGSMSAFVAATATTQNLFNTNTFNQNQFAPALNVGNGNTFWRTSVNLTVTAGNVVSLTDVTFDHWAINGSGVQNVNRRSDFTITLFDPSNTPVAGGTVSAVDVFNGASPGVSTPVTLTFASAVALSATGTYRLQIDAGELGGADETGNHAGIDNLSINGTVTPVPEPTSLAISVLGFLGLALRRKRAA
;
A
#
# COMPACT_ATOMS: atom_id res chain seq x y z
N MET A 1 39.50 50.82 30.58
CA MET A 1 38.28 50.02 30.88
C MET A 1 37.15 50.58 30.02
N LYS A 2 36.36 49.87 29.21
CA LYS A 2 36.34 48.47 28.78
C LYS A 2 35.37 48.46 27.57
N ALA A 3 35.87 48.65 26.36
CA ALA A 3 35.10 48.50 25.12
C ALA A 3 35.30 47.05 24.64
N THR A 4 34.43 46.14 25.06
CA THR A 4 34.63 44.69 24.78
C THR A 4 33.34 43.87 24.78
N ASN A 5 32.16 44.48 24.58
CA ASN A 5 30.88 43.78 24.76
C ASN A 5 29.94 43.76 23.55
N VAL A 6 30.19 44.51 22.48
CA VAL A 6 29.26 44.57 21.33
C VAL A 6 29.62 43.52 20.27
N ASP A 7 30.91 43.29 20.02
CA ASP A 7 31.35 42.32 19.00
C ASP A 7 31.10 40.85 19.40
N THR A 8 31.09 40.55 20.71
CA THR A 8 30.79 39.22 21.23
C THR A 8 29.31 38.86 21.00
N MET A 9 28.41 39.82 21.11
CA MET A 9 26.97 39.60 20.93
C MET A 9 26.58 39.34 19.46
N ILE A 10 27.23 40.02 18.51
CA ILE A 10 26.99 39.84 17.07
C ILE A 10 27.48 38.46 16.60
N THR A 11 28.55 37.95 17.22
CA THR A 11 29.13 36.64 16.88
C THR A 11 28.28 35.49 17.41
N THR A 12 27.70 35.61 18.62
CA THR A 12 26.83 34.59 19.20
C THR A 12 25.48 34.49 18.47
N VAL A 13 24.90 35.60 18.01
CA VAL A 13 23.64 35.57 17.24
C VAL A 13 23.82 34.92 15.86
N ARG A 14 24.98 35.10 15.21
CA ARG A 14 25.31 34.40 13.96
C ARG A 14 25.48 32.90 14.17
N LEU A 15 26.02 32.47 15.30
CA LEU A 15 26.19 31.04 15.63
C LEU A 15 24.84 30.33 15.85
N PHE A 16 23.85 31.00 16.46
CA PHE A 16 22.50 30.45 16.62
C PHE A 16 21.68 30.42 15.32
N PHE A 17 21.90 31.34 14.38
CA PHE A 17 21.24 31.32 13.07
C PHE A 17 21.72 30.16 12.17
N ILE A 18 22.97 29.72 12.33
CA ILE A 18 23.51 28.58 11.56
C ILE A 18 23.01 27.24 12.13
N ILE A 19 22.66 27.16 13.41
CA ILE A 19 22.15 25.93 14.06
C ILE A 19 20.63 25.74 13.84
N ALA A 20 19.85 26.81 13.67
CA ALA A 20 18.40 26.71 13.41
C ALA A 20 18.06 26.41 11.94
N ALA A 21 18.94 26.75 10.99
CA ALA A 21 18.77 26.41 9.57
C ALA A 21 19.23 24.99 9.23
N THR A 22 20.03 24.35 10.09
CA THR A 22 20.56 22.98 9.89
C THR A 22 19.75 21.88 10.56
N SER A 23 18.80 22.23 11.43
CA SER A 23 17.97 21.26 12.15
C SER A 23 16.74 20.76 11.36
N GLN A 24 16.43 21.33 10.20
CA GLN A 24 15.41 20.79 9.28
C GLN A 24 15.97 19.83 8.23
N ALA A 25 17.27 19.53 8.24
CA ALA A 25 17.92 18.68 7.23
C ALA A 25 18.24 17.24 7.72
N LEU A 26 17.85 16.88 8.94
CA LEU A 26 18.22 15.58 9.55
C LEU A 26 17.01 14.71 9.83
N SER A 27 16.30 14.33 8.77
CA SER A 27 15.58 13.05 8.73
C SER A 27 15.28 12.65 7.29
N ILE A 28 16.31 12.70 6.42
CA ILE A 28 16.28 11.89 5.21
C ILE A 28 16.60 10.46 5.67
N GLY A 29 15.60 9.82 6.29
CA GLY A 29 15.62 8.37 6.45
C GLY A 29 15.83 7.78 5.06
N SER A 30 16.74 6.81 4.93
CA SER A 30 16.86 6.05 3.69
C SER A 30 15.45 5.60 3.28
N ALA A 31 14.99 6.03 2.10
CA ALA A 31 13.66 5.75 1.58
C ALA A 31 13.54 4.25 1.25
N GLY A 32 13.46 3.41 2.27
CA GLY A 32 12.88 2.08 2.13
C GLY A 32 11.39 2.24 1.86
N ALA A 33 10.83 1.33 1.06
CA ALA A 33 9.39 1.30 0.85
C ALA A 33 8.69 1.09 2.22
N ALA A 34 7.84 2.02 2.61
CA ALA A 34 6.95 1.91 3.75
C ALA A 34 5.71 1.11 3.35
N VAL A 35 5.13 0.38 4.31
CA VAL A 35 3.81 -0.24 4.14
C VAL A 35 2.75 0.86 4.11
N ILE A 36 2.02 0.98 3.01
CA ILE A 36 0.91 1.93 2.81
C ILE A 36 -0.39 1.35 3.36
N ALA A 37 -0.68 0.09 2.99
CA ALA A 37 -1.80 -0.67 3.52
C ALA A 37 -1.44 -2.16 3.54
N SER A 38 -1.72 -2.86 4.63
CA SER A 38 -1.53 -4.31 4.69
C SER A 38 -2.56 -5.03 5.55
N THR A 39 -2.81 -6.31 5.23
CA THR A 39 -3.66 -7.23 5.99
C THR A 39 -3.12 -8.65 5.86
N ASN A 40 -3.27 -9.44 6.91
CA ASN A 40 -3.00 -10.88 6.92
C ASN A 40 -4.29 -11.71 6.99
N PHE A 41 -5.45 -11.08 6.74
CA PHE A 41 -6.79 -11.69 6.73
C PHE A 41 -7.21 -12.46 8.00
N ASN A 42 -6.40 -12.48 9.05
CA ASN A 42 -6.67 -13.23 10.27
C ASN A 42 -7.87 -12.63 11.01
N GLY A 43 -8.83 -13.48 11.37
CA GLY A 43 -10.04 -13.04 12.09
C GLY A 43 -11.04 -12.25 11.23
N GLN A 44 -10.86 -12.22 9.91
CA GLN A 44 -11.84 -11.64 9.01
C GLN A 44 -13.23 -12.29 9.15
N THR A 45 -14.26 -11.54 8.79
CA THR A 45 -15.62 -12.05 8.68
C THR A 45 -15.97 -12.28 7.21
N ILE A 46 -16.27 -13.53 6.85
CA ILE A 46 -16.64 -13.92 5.49
C ILE A 46 -18.16 -14.08 5.38
N VAL A 47 -18.77 -13.28 4.50
CA VAL A 47 -20.18 -13.41 4.10
C VAL A 47 -20.22 -13.53 2.59
N THR A 48 -20.56 -14.72 2.08
CA THR A 48 -20.64 -15.02 0.63
C THR A 48 -19.33 -14.72 -0.10
N ASN A 49 -19.30 -13.68 -0.95
CA ASN A 49 -18.14 -13.27 -1.71
C ASN A 49 -17.29 -12.17 -1.03
N THR A 50 -17.67 -11.72 0.15
CA THR A 50 -17.06 -10.55 0.81
C THR A 50 -16.35 -10.96 2.10
N ALA A 51 -15.11 -10.50 2.21
CA ALA A 51 -14.30 -10.53 3.41
C ALA A 51 -14.26 -9.13 4.04
N SER A 52 -14.59 -9.07 5.33
CA SER A 52 -14.68 -7.82 6.10
C SER A 52 -13.89 -7.95 7.41
N ASN A 53 -13.73 -6.84 8.16
CA ASN A 53 -12.93 -6.80 9.38
C ASN A 53 -11.48 -7.25 9.15
N LEU A 54 -10.87 -6.75 8.07
CA LEU A 54 -9.56 -7.20 7.59
C LEU A 54 -8.37 -6.75 8.45
N GLY A 55 -8.59 -5.97 9.51
CA GLY A 55 -7.52 -5.56 10.42
C GLY A 55 -6.39 -4.78 9.74
N TRP A 56 -6.73 -3.86 8.82
CA TRP A 56 -5.75 -3.12 8.03
C TRP A 56 -4.73 -2.36 8.90
N THR A 57 -3.45 -2.51 8.57
CA THR A 57 -2.39 -1.57 9.00
C THR A 57 -2.22 -0.52 7.91
N LEU A 58 -2.26 0.77 8.27
CA LEU A 58 -2.40 1.88 7.32
C LEU A 58 -1.33 2.96 7.54
N ASN A 59 -0.87 3.57 6.46
CA ASN A 59 0.03 4.72 6.47
C ASN A 59 -0.29 5.65 5.28
N GLY A 60 -0.73 6.88 5.58
CA GLY A 60 -1.03 7.89 4.56
C GLY A 60 -2.31 7.66 3.74
N VAL A 61 -3.07 6.61 4.01
CA VAL A 61 -4.36 6.30 3.37
C VAL A 61 -5.44 5.97 4.40
N ASN A 62 -6.70 6.19 4.03
CA ASN A 62 -7.86 5.79 4.84
C ASN A 62 -8.09 4.27 4.75
N ASP A 63 -8.89 3.74 5.68
CA ASP A 63 -9.28 2.32 5.70
C ASP A 63 -9.94 1.90 4.37
N PRO A 64 -9.37 0.93 3.64
CA PRO A 64 -9.93 0.41 2.39
C PRO A 64 -11.29 -0.28 2.55
N GLY A 65 -11.63 -0.73 3.76
CA GLY A 65 -12.84 -1.47 4.05
C GLY A 65 -12.74 -2.95 3.68
N SER A 66 -13.84 -3.48 3.14
CA SER A 66 -13.98 -4.90 2.80
C SER A 66 -13.45 -5.21 1.40
N MET A 67 -13.05 -6.46 1.18
CA MET A 67 -12.67 -6.98 -0.14
C MET A 67 -13.71 -7.99 -0.62
N SER A 68 -13.99 -8.00 -1.92
CA SER A 68 -15.00 -8.88 -2.50
C SER A 68 -14.47 -9.58 -3.74
N ALA A 69 -14.80 -10.86 -3.89
CA ALA A 69 -14.39 -11.68 -5.01
C ALA A 69 -15.45 -11.70 -6.12
N PHE A 70 -14.98 -11.65 -7.35
CA PHE A 70 -15.77 -11.73 -8.57
C PHE A 70 -15.07 -12.63 -9.59
N VAL A 71 -15.83 -13.18 -10.54
CA VAL A 71 -15.25 -13.72 -11.77
C VAL A 71 -14.85 -12.54 -12.66
N ALA A 72 -13.57 -12.46 -13.05
CA ALA A 72 -13.03 -11.25 -13.69
C ALA A 72 -13.70 -10.92 -15.03
N ALA A 73 -14.06 -11.94 -15.81
CA ALA A 73 -14.64 -11.79 -17.15
C ALA A 73 -16.10 -11.31 -17.13
N THR A 74 -16.87 -11.73 -16.13
CA THR A 74 -18.33 -11.50 -16.06
C THR A 74 -18.73 -10.54 -14.95
N ALA A 75 -17.81 -10.20 -14.04
CA ALA A 75 -18.05 -9.47 -12.80
C ALA A 75 -19.13 -10.12 -11.90
N THR A 76 -19.44 -11.40 -12.10
CA THR A 76 -20.37 -12.13 -11.23
C THR A 76 -19.72 -12.41 -9.89
N THR A 77 -20.47 -12.29 -8.80
CA THR A 77 -19.98 -12.54 -7.45
C THR A 77 -19.46 -13.97 -7.31
N GLN A 78 -18.32 -14.13 -6.65
CA GLN A 78 -17.68 -15.41 -6.42
C GLN A 78 -17.55 -15.65 -4.92
N ASN A 79 -18.20 -16.69 -4.38
CA ASN A 79 -18.08 -17.02 -2.97
C ASN A 79 -16.62 -17.22 -2.56
N LEU A 80 -16.29 -16.83 -1.32
CA LEU A 80 -15.03 -17.17 -0.66
C LEU A 80 -15.19 -18.51 0.08
N PHE A 81 -14.11 -19.29 0.16
CA PHE A 81 -14.09 -20.46 1.03
C PHE A 81 -14.23 -20.04 2.49
N ASN A 82 -15.17 -20.68 3.20
CA ASN A 82 -15.43 -20.44 4.62
C ASN A 82 -15.60 -21.76 5.39
N THR A 83 -15.01 -22.83 4.89
CA THR A 83 -15.27 -24.22 5.32
C THR A 83 -14.38 -24.69 6.46
N ASN A 84 -13.24 -24.04 6.68
CA ASN A 84 -12.28 -24.39 7.72
C ASN A 84 -11.45 -23.17 8.13
N THR A 85 -10.77 -23.24 9.27
CA THR A 85 -9.97 -22.15 9.83
C THR A 85 -8.84 -21.67 8.91
N PHE A 86 -8.21 -22.58 8.17
CA PHE A 86 -7.15 -22.21 7.22
C PHE A 86 -7.70 -21.29 6.13
N ASN A 87 -8.77 -21.71 5.46
CA ASN A 87 -9.43 -20.91 4.41
C ASN A 87 -10.05 -19.62 4.96
N GLN A 88 -10.49 -19.61 6.21
CA GLN A 88 -11.07 -18.43 6.87
C GLN A 88 -10.05 -17.33 7.17
N ASN A 89 -8.76 -17.62 7.18
CA ASN A 89 -7.71 -16.67 7.54
C ASN A 89 -6.89 -16.20 6.32
N GLN A 90 -7.46 -16.27 5.13
CA GLN A 90 -6.84 -15.82 3.87
C GLN A 90 -7.94 -15.36 2.90
N PHE A 91 -7.60 -14.58 1.87
CA PHE A 91 -8.55 -14.26 0.82
C PHE A 91 -8.58 -15.39 -0.22
N ALA A 92 -9.61 -16.23 -0.13
CA ALA A 92 -9.69 -17.50 -0.84
C ALA A 92 -10.97 -17.62 -1.70
N PRO A 93 -10.99 -17.07 -2.92
CA PRO A 93 -12.12 -17.27 -3.83
C PRO A 93 -12.33 -18.76 -4.14
N ALA A 94 -13.57 -19.24 -3.96
CA ALA A 94 -14.01 -20.59 -4.27
C ALA A 94 -14.23 -20.79 -5.79
N LEU A 95 -13.30 -20.27 -6.60
CA LEU A 95 -13.28 -20.38 -8.05
C LEU A 95 -12.11 -21.27 -8.47
N ASN A 96 -12.42 -22.25 -9.28
CA ASN A 96 -11.42 -23.03 -9.96
C ASN A 96 -10.86 -22.22 -11.14
N VAL A 97 -9.61 -21.82 -11.05
CA VAL A 97 -8.87 -21.12 -12.10
C VAL A 97 -8.16 -22.13 -13.03
N GLY A 98 -7.79 -21.70 -14.24
CA GLY A 98 -7.06 -22.55 -15.19
C GLY A 98 -7.91 -23.50 -16.05
N ASN A 99 -9.24 -23.46 -15.97
CA ASN A 99 -10.15 -24.31 -16.75
C ASN A 99 -10.90 -23.50 -17.81
N GLY A 100 -10.14 -22.86 -18.70
CA GLY A 100 -10.68 -22.01 -19.77
C GLY A 100 -10.69 -20.52 -19.44
N ASN A 101 -9.58 -19.99 -18.89
CA ASN A 101 -9.39 -18.56 -18.61
C ASN A 101 -10.31 -17.95 -17.54
N THR A 102 -10.71 -18.73 -16.54
CA THR A 102 -11.42 -18.18 -15.38
C THR A 102 -10.42 -17.53 -14.43
N PHE A 103 -10.50 -16.21 -14.32
CA PHE A 103 -9.81 -15.42 -13.29
C PHE A 103 -10.81 -15.06 -12.20
N TRP A 104 -10.34 -15.02 -10.96
CA TRP A 104 -11.02 -14.22 -9.96
C TRP A 104 -10.43 -12.81 -9.91
N ARG A 105 -11.25 -11.87 -9.47
CA ARG A 105 -10.94 -10.45 -9.31
C ARG A 105 -11.33 -9.99 -7.91
N THR A 106 -10.47 -9.18 -7.30
CA THR A 106 -10.80 -8.37 -6.13
C THR A 106 -10.25 -6.96 -6.30
N SER A 107 -10.52 -6.07 -5.36
CA SER A 107 -9.97 -4.71 -5.37
C SER A 107 -9.78 -4.18 -3.95
N VAL A 108 -8.75 -3.34 -3.79
CA VAL A 108 -8.50 -2.54 -2.59
C VAL A 108 -8.66 -1.07 -2.95
N ASN A 109 -9.49 -0.36 -2.20
CA ASN A 109 -9.74 1.06 -2.39
C ASN A 109 -8.72 1.88 -1.60
N LEU A 110 -7.97 2.75 -2.27
CA LEU A 110 -6.91 3.56 -1.69
C LEU A 110 -7.29 5.03 -1.78
N THR A 111 -7.67 5.61 -0.65
CA THR A 111 -7.95 7.06 -0.55
C THR A 111 -6.86 7.71 0.27
N VAL A 112 -6.09 8.62 -0.33
CA VAL A 112 -5.02 9.33 0.38
C VAL A 112 -5.61 10.19 1.50
N THR A 113 -5.10 10.01 2.72
CA THR A 113 -5.51 10.82 3.87
C THR A 113 -4.99 12.25 3.68
N ALA A 114 -5.85 13.24 3.94
CA ALA A 114 -5.50 14.66 3.80
C ALA A 114 -4.18 14.98 4.52
N GLY A 115 -3.34 15.82 3.88
CA GLY A 115 -2.03 16.18 4.40
C GLY A 115 -0.93 15.16 4.10
N ASN A 116 -1.16 14.16 3.25
CA ASN A 116 -0.12 13.23 2.80
C ASN A 116 0.04 13.27 1.27
N VAL A 117 1.26 12.98 0.82
CA VAL A 117 1.57 12.58 -0.55
C VAL A 117 2.00 11.11 -0.51
N VAL A 118 1.33 10.28 -1.30
CA VAL A 118 1.57 8.84 -1.36
C VAL A 118 2.02 8.43 -2.75
N SER A 119 3.01 7.56 -2.85
CA SER A 119 3.33 6.82 -4.07
C SER A 119 3.48 5.34 -3.78
N LEU A 120 3.16 4.48 -4.74
CA LEU A 120 3.22 3.02 -4.61
C LEU A 120 4.42 2.46 -5.37
N THR A 121 5.14 1.50 -4.80
CA THR A 121 6.32 0.86 -5.43
C THR A 121 6.03 -0.58 -5.85
N ASP A 122 5.36 -1.34 -4.99
CA ASP A 122 5.12 -2.75 -5.20
C ASP A 122 3.94 -3.24 -4.35
N VAL A 123 3.43 -4.40 -4.73
CA VAL A 123 2.45 -5.16 -3.95
C VAL A 123 3.03 -6.54 -3.69
N THR A 124 2.95 -6.99 -2.45
CA THR A 124 3.39 -8.32 -2.02
C THR A 124 2.26 -9.09 -1.37
N PHE A 125 2.30 -10.41 -1.51
CA PHE A 125 1.39 -11.32 -0.81
C PHE A 125 1.96 -12.74 -0.87
N ASP A 126 1.39 -13.63 -0.07
CA ASP A 126 1.64 -15.06 -0.13
C ASP A 126 0.59 -15.75 -0.99
N HIS A 127 1.01 -16.46 -2.03
CA HIS A 127 0.16 -17.31 -2.85
C HIS A 127 0.02 -18.70 -2.22
N TRP A 128 -1.22 -19.17 -2.15
CA TRP A 128 -1.59 -20.52 -1.75
C TRP A 128 -2.37 -21.26 -2.84
N ALA A 129 -1.98 -22.49 -3.14
CA ALA A 129 -2.78 -23.46 -3.86
C ALA A 129 -3.75 -24.16 -2.89
N ILE A 130 -5.05 -23.97 -3.06
CA ILE A 130 -6.05 -24.38 -2.06
C ILE A 130 -7.26 -25.08 -2.67
N ASN A 131 -8.12 -25.63 -1.81
CA ASN A 131 -9.47 -26.09 -2.11
C ASN A 131 -10.37 -25.92 -0.88
N GLY A 132 -11.62 -26.38 -0.98
CA GLY A 132 -12.58 -26.33 0.14
C GLY A 132 -12.13 -27.12 1.39
N SER A 133 -11.17 -28.02 1.28
CA SER A 133 -10.60 -28.78 2.41
C SER A 133 -9.33 -28.15 2.99
N GLY A 134 -8.75 -27.14 2.36
CA GLY A 134 -7.53 -26.44 2.79
C GLY A 134 -6.44 -26.44 1.73
N VAL A 135 -5.18 -26.55 2.16
CA VAL A 135 -4.00 -26.56 1.27
C VAL A 135 -4.06 -27.75 0.30
N GLN A 136 -3.77 -27.49 -0.97
CA GLN A 136 -3.52 -28.53 -1.96
C GLN A 136 -2.04 -28.92 -1.96
N ASN A 137 -1.77 -30.23 -1.90
CA ASN A 137 -0.42 -30.78 -2.05
C ASN A 137 -0.20 -31.27 -3.48
N VAL A 138 -0.53 -30.42 -4.45
CA VAL A 138 -0.37 -30.68 -5.88
C VAL A 138 0.30 -29.47 -6.50
N ASN A 139 1.21 -29.71 -7.42
CA ASN A 139 1.88 -28.68 -8.20
C ASN A 139 0.85 -27.84 -8.96
N ARG A 140 0.72 -26.57 -8.58
CA ARG A 140 -0.15 -25.59 -9.23
C ARG A 140 0.66 -24.37 -9.63
N ARG A 141 0.23 -23.75 -10.70
CA ARG A 141 0.70 -22.43 -11.13
C ARG A 141 -0.47 -21.47 -11.12
N SER A 142 -0.17 -20.20 -10.94
CA SER A 142 -1.14 -19.13 -11.08
C SER A 142 -0.45 -17.86 -11.50
N ASP A 143 -1.19 -17.09 -12.27
CA ASP A 143 -0.76 -15.80 -12.76
C ASP A 143 -1.51 -14.73 -12.00
N PHE A 144 -0.79 -13.68 -11.65
CA PHE A 144 -1.32 -12.54 -10.92
C PHE A 144 -1.10 -11.29 -11.73
N THR A 145 -2.12 -10.46 -11.87
CA THR A 145 -2.01 -9.12 -12.43
C THR A 145 -2.59 -8.13 -11.44
N ILE A 146 -1.87 -7.03 -11.22
CA ILE A 146 -2.42 -5.87 -10.56
C ILE A 146 -2.59 -4.74 -11.55
N THR A 147 -3.67 -3.99 -11.39
CA THR A 147 -3.94 -2.78 -12.15
C THR A 147 -4.45 -1.71 -11.21
N LEU A 148 -3.72 -0.60 -11.13
CA LEU A 148 -4.14 0.60 -10.41
C LEU A 148 -5.01 1.45 -11.33
N PHE A 149 -6.24 1.73 -10.89
CA PHE A 149 -7.14 2.68 -11.53
C PHE A 149 -7.19 3.97 -10.72
N ASP A 150 -7.22 5.10 -11.43
CA ASP A 150 -7.40 6.42 -10.83
C ASP A 150 -8.86 6.63 -10.35
N PRO A 151 -9.16 7.74 -9.66
CA PRO A 151 -10.53 8.05 -9.23
C PRO A 151 -11.57 8.20 -10.36
N SER A 152 -11.14 8.34 -11.61
CA SER A 152 -12.01 8.32 -12.80
C SER A 152 -12.25 6.91 -13.35
N ASN A 153 -11.70 5.89 -12.68
CA ASN A 153 -11.70 4.49 -13.09
C ASN A 153 -10.92 4.24 -14.41
N THR A 154 -9.89 5.04 -14.65
CA THR A 154 -8.96 4.87 -15.78
C THR A 154 -7.67 4.19 -15.29
N PRO A 155 -7.13 3.19 -16.00
CA PRO A 155 -5.83 2.61 -15.64
C PRO A 155 -4.73 3.67 -15.59
N VAL A 156 -3.99 3.73 -14.49
CA VAL A 156 -2.85 4.63 -14.34
C VAL A 156 -1.70 4.15 -15.22
N ALA A 157 -1.06 5.07 -15.94
CA ALA A 157 0.12 4.75 -16.75
C ALA A 157 1.24 4.16 -15.87
N GLY A 158 1.77 2.99 -16.26
CA GLY A 158 2.76 2.25 -15.46
C GLY A 158 2.20 1.58 -14.20
N GLY A 159 0.88 1.68 -13.95
CA GLY A 159 0.19 1.08 -12.81
C GLY A 159 -0.30 -0.35 -13.05
N THR A 160 0.22 -1.04 -14.07
CA THR A 160 -0.09 -2.46 -14.34
C THR A 160 1.19 -3.29 -14.33
N VAL A 161 1.18 -4.40 -13.62
CA VAL A 161 2.27 -5.38 -13.57
C VAL A 161 1.71 -6.77 -13.34
N SER A 162 2.39 -7.79 -13.86
CA SER A 162 1.99 -9.18 -13.76
C SER A 162 3.15 -10.06 -13.28
N ALA A 163 2.82 -11.13 -12.58
CA ALA A 163 3.70 -12.24 -12.23
C ALA A 163 3.08 -13.49 -12.86
N VAL A 164 3.86 -14.18 -13.68
CA VAL A 164 3.41 -15.33 -14.48
C VAL A 164 4.08 -16.60 -13.97
N ASP A 165 3.39 -17.72 -14.09
CA ASP A 165 3.82 -19.06 -13.72
C ASP A 165 4.21 -19.20 -12.24
N VAL A 166 3.53 -18.48 -11.33
CA VAL A 166 3.85 -18.51 -9.89
C VAL A 166 3.50 -19.89 -9.33
N PHE A 167 4.54 -20.68 -9.14
CA PHE A 167 4.45 -22.05 -8.71
C PHE A 167 4.19 -22.18 -7.20
N ASN A 168 3.22 -23.00 -6.81
CA ASN A 168 2.94 -23.40 -5.42
C ASN A 168 2.57 -24.90 -5.34
N GLY A 169 2.77 -25.51 -4.18
CA GLY A 169 2.39 -26.91 -3.94
C GLY A 169 3.50 -27.96 -4.06
N ALA A 170 4.77 -27.57 -4.28
CA ALA A 170 5.91 -28.51 -4.22
C ALA A 170 6.19 -29.06 -2.81
N SER A 171 5.90 -28.25 -1.80
CA SER A 171 6.08 -28.60 -0.39
C SER A 171 4.75 -28.46 0.34
N PRO A 172 4.27 -29.51 1.03
CA PRO A 172 3.03 -29.43 1.77
C PRO A 172 3.03 -28.28 2.78
N GLY A 173 1.97 -27.48 2.77
CA GLY A 173 1.76 -26.42 3.75
C GLY A 173 2.70 -25.20 3.62
N VAL A 174 3.31 -24.99 2.45
CA VAL A 174 4.21 -23.85 2.21
C VAL A 174 3.59 -22.91 1.17
N SER A 175 3.43 -21.64 1.51
CA SER A 175 3.06 -20.57 0.57
C SER A 175 4.22 -20.19 -0.35
N THR A 176 3.90 -19.56 -1.46
CA THR A 176 4.89 -18.92 -2.34
C THR A 176 4.78 -17.41 -2.22
N PRO A 177 5.82 -16.69 -1.78
CA PRO A 177 5.78 -15.23 -1.77
C PRO A 177 5.74 -14.68 -3.19
N VAL A 178 4.92 -13.67 -3.41
CA VAL A 178 4.74 -12.97 -4.69
C VAL A 178 5.06 -11.50 -4.49
N THR A 179 5.82 -10.93 -5.43
CA THR A 179 6.13 -9.50 -5.48
C THR A 179 5.84 -8.97 -6.88
N LEU A 180 4.99 -7.96 -6.95
CA LEU A 180 4.60 -7.26 -8.18
C LEU A 180 5.10 -5.82 -8.09
N THR A 181 6.23 -5.54 -8.72
CA THR A 181 6.90 -4.23 -8.65
C THR A 181 6.54 -3.37 -9.86
N PHE A 182 6.04 -2.15 -9.62
CA PHE A 182 5.82 -1.19 -10.70
C PHE A 182 7.17 -0.78 -11.31
N ALA A 183 7.19 -0.53 -12.63
CA ALA A 183 8.43 -0.12 -13.33
C ALA A 183 9.05 1.17 -12.74
N SER A 184 8.23 2.00 -12.12
CA SER A 184 8.60 3.19 -11.35
C SER A 184 7.53 3.45 -10.29
N ALA A 185 7.88 4.16 -9.22
CA ALA A 185 6.90 4.54 -8.20
C ALA A 185 5.71 5.31 -8.81
N VAL A 186 4.49 4.88 -8.48
CA VAL A 186 3.25 5.42 -9.03
C VAL A 186 2.60 6.36 -8.01
N ALA A 187 2.57 7.66 -8.30
CA ALA A 187 2.00 8.67 -7.41
C ALA A 187 0.47 8.64 -7.41
N LEU A 188 -0.14 8.72 -6.21
CA LEU A 188 -1.58 8.87 -6.03
C LEU A 188 -1.95 10.37 -6.00
N SER A 189 -1.80 11.04 -7.14
CA SER A 189 -1.84 12.50 -7.26
C SER A 189 -3.24 13.11 -7.44
N ALA A 190 -4.19 12.35 -7.99
CA ALA A 190 -5.56 12.80 -8.19
C ALA A 190 -6.36 12.70 -6.89
N THR A 191 -7.22 13.69 -6.63
CA THR A 191 -8.12 13.65 -5.48
C THR A 191 -9.19 12.59 -5.68
N GLY A 192 -9.35 11.71 -4.69
CA GLY A 192 -10.39 10.69 -4.67
C GLY A 192 -9.85 9.33 -4.27
N THR A 193 -10.60 8.29 -4.62
CA THR A 193 -10.28 6.90 -4.30
C THR A 193 -9.68 6.22 -5.52
N TYR A 194 -8.43 5.81 -5.42
CA TYR A 194 -7.82 4.89 -6.37
C TYR A 194 -8.32 3.47 -6.10
N ARG A 195 -8.37 2.64 -7.15
CA ARG A 195 -8.75 1.23 -7.02
C ARG A 195 -7.60 0.36 -7.49
N LEU A 196 -6.96 -0.35 -6.56
CA LEU A 196 -5.97 -1.38 -6.88
C LEU A 196 -6.72 -2.69 -7.12
N GLN A 197 -6.87 -3.07 -8.39
CA GLN A 197 -7.43 -4.35 -8.78
C GLN A 197 -6.38 -5.44 -8.72
N ILE A 198 -6.76 -6.61 -8.22
CA ILE A 198 -5.94 -7.82 -8.24
C ILE A 198 -6.75 -8.89 -8.98
N ASP A 199 -6.19 -9.39 -10.07
CA ASP A 199 -6.71 -10.52 -10.83
C ASP A 199 -5.76 -11.71 -10.65
N ALA A 200 -6.31 -12.90 -10.37
CA ALA A 200 -5.52 -14.13 -10.35
C ALA A 200 -6.19 -15.24 -11.18
N GLY A 201 -5.38 -15.95 -11.97
CA GLY A 201 -5.85 -16.97 -12.90
C GLY A 201 -4.76 -17.46 -13.84
N GLU A 202 -5.08 -17.58 -15.13
CA GLU A 202 -4.24 -18.19 -16.18
C GLU A 202 -4.05 -17.18 -17.33
N LEU A 203 -2.87 -16.56 -17.44
CA LEU A 203 -2.47 -15.59 -18.45
C LEU A 203 -1.81 -16.22 -19.68
N GLY A 204 -1.59 -17.54 -19.76
CA GLY A 204 -1.20 -18.17 -21.04
C GLY A 204 -0.48 -19.52 -21.05
N GLY A 205 -0.77 -20.47 -20.14
CA GLY A 205 -0.14 -21.79 -20.09
C GLY A 205 -1.13 -22.95 -20.09
N ALA A 206 -0.67 -24.18 -20.36
CA ALA A 206 -1.50 -25.40 -20.26
C ALA A 206 -1.50 -26.03 -18.85
N ASP A 207 -0.87 -25.36 -17.87
CA ASP A 207 -0.40 -25.97 -16.62
C ASP A 207 -1.16 -25.47 -15.36
N GLU A 208 -2.17 -24.60 -15.50
CA GLU A 208 -2.93 -24.02 -14.37
C GLU A 208 -4.25 -24.73 -14.02
N THR A 209 -4.69 -25.74 -14.80
CA THR A 209 -6.04 -26.30 -14.65
C THR A 209 -6.31 -26.93 -13.30
N GLY A 210 -7.36 -26.46 -12.61
CA GLY A 210 -7.85 -27.10 -11.38
C GLY A 210 -7.42 -26.41 -10.09
N ASN A 211 -6.75 -25.26 -10.15
CA ASN A 211 -6.24 -24.56 -8.97
C ASN A 211 -7.33 -23.66 -8.35
N HIS A 212 -7.29 -23.46 -7.04
CA HIS A 212 -7.90 -22.28 -6.43
C HIS A 212 -6.74 -21.47 -5.86
N ALA A 213 -6.53 -20.27 -6.39
CA ALA A 213 -5.46 -19.38 -5.93
C ALA A 213 -5.99 -18.54 -4.76
N GLY A 214 -5.49 -18.80 -3.56
CA GLY A 214 -5.70 -17.92 -2.40
C GLY A 214 -4.53 -16.95 -2.23
N ILE A 215 -4.80 -15.81 -1.61
CA ILE A 215 -3.77 -14.87 -1.17
C ILE A 215 -3.83 -14.63 0.34
N ASP A 216 -2.66 -14.49 0.96
CA ASP A 216 -2.49 -14.10 2.36
C ASP A 216 -1.40 -13.01 2.49
N ASN A 217 -1.28 -12.36 3.65
CA ASN A 217 -0.24 -11.37 3.96
C ASN A 217 -0.09 -10.27 2.89
N LEU A 218 -1.22 -9.74 2.40
CA LEU A 218 -1.25 -8.67 1.41
C LEU A 218 -0.63 -7.39 1.98
N SER A 219 0.37 -6.85 1.28
CA SER A 219 0.98 -5.56 1.57
C SER A 219 1.10 -4.72 0.30
N ILE A 220 0.69 -3.47 0.39
CA ILE A 220 0.83 -2.45 -0.63
C ILE A 220 1.90 -1.48 -0.11
N ASN A 221 3.01 -1.38 -0.82
CA ASN A 221 4.21 -0.70 -0.35
C ASN A 221 4.51 0.54 -1.19
N GLY A 222 5.23 1.50 -0.60
CA GLY A 222 5.45 2.79 -1.24
C GLY A 222 6.15 3.82 -0.38
N THR A 223 5.86 5.10 -0.62
CA THR A 223 6.36 6.20 0.22
C THR A 223 5.20 7.07 0.69
N VAL A 224 5.34 7.64 1.88
CA VAL A 224 4.43 8.64 2.44
C VAL A 224 5.25 9.85 2.84
N THR A 225 4.91 11.01 2.28
CA THR A 225 5.51 12.29 2.67
C THR A 225 4.41 13.18 3.25
N PRO A 226 4.52 13.58 4.53
CA PRO A 226 3.60 14.56 5.11
C PRO A 226 3.71 15.89 4.37
N VAL A 227 2.57 16.51 4.07
CA VAL A 227 2.48 17.88 3.57
C VAL A 227 2.36 18.80 4.78
N PRO A 228 3.33 19.71 5.02
CA PRO A 228 3.24 20.66 6.12
C PRO A 228 1.95 21.49 6.02
N GLU A 229 1.20 21.58 7.12
CA GLU A 229 0.01 22.44 7.13
C GLU A 229 0.41 23.91 6.90
N PRO A 230 -0.32 24.67 6.08
CA PRO A 230 0.00 26.07 5.76
C PRO A 230 0.13 26.96 7.01
N THR A 231 -0.57 26.62 8.09
CA THR A 231 -0.59 27.34 9.37
C THR A 231 0.76 27.25 10.09
N SER A 232 1.49 26.15 9.98
CA SER A 232 2.80 25.99 10.62
C SER A 232 3.85 26.94 10.02
N LEU A 233 3.80 27.16 8.71
CA LEU A 233 4.62 28.15 8.00
C LEU A 233 4.14 29.59 8.30
N ALA A 234 2.83 29.83 8.32
CA ALA A 234 2.30 31.15 8.61
C ALA A 234 2.60 31.61 10.06
N ILE A 235 2.46 30.72 11.04
CA ILE A 235 2.72 31.02 12.47
C ILE A 235 4.22 31.20 12.72
N SER A 236 5.08 30.41 12.08
CA SER A 236 6.53 30.62 12.20
C SER A 236 6.95 31.95 11.61
N VAL A 237 6.46 32.32 10.41
CA VAL A 237 6.72 33.63 9.80
C VAL A 237 6.18 34.78 10.66
N LEU A 238 4.95 34.68 11.17
CA LEU A 238 4.36 35.70 12.05
C LEU A 238 5.11 35.81 13.39
N GLY A 239 5.55 34.68 13.95
CA GLY A 239 6.36 34.63 15.17
C GLY A 239 7.70 35.34 14.99
N PHE A 240 8.41 35.07 13.88
CA PHE A 240 9.66 35.77 13.57
C PHE A 240 9.45 37.26 13.32
N LEU A 241 8.36 37.64 12.64
CA LEU A 241 8.02 39.05 12.40
C LEU A 241 7.70 39.79 13.71
N GLY A 242 6.97 39.16 14.62
CA GLY A 242 6.68 39.68 15.96
C GLY A 242 7.95 39.89 16.81
N LEU A 243 8.89 38.94 16.77
CA LEU A 243 10.18 39.07 17.45
C LEU A 243 11.05 40.19 16.84
N ALA A 244 11.06 40.32 15.51
CA ALA A 244 11.81 41.38 14.82
C ALA A 244 11.25 42.79 15.13
N LEU A 245 9.93 42.93 15.19
CA LEU A 245 9.27 44.19 15.54
C LEU A 245 9.47 44.56 17.02
N ARG A 246 9.52 43.57 17.93
CA ARG A 246 9.80 43.81 19.36
C ARG A 246 11.23 44.31 19.61
N ARG A 247 12.22 43.82 18.85
CA ARG A 247 13.61 44.31 18.91
C ARG A 247 13.76 45.76 18.46
N LYS A 248 12.97 46.21 17.47
CA LYS A 248 13.01 47.61 16.99
C LYS A 248 12.39 48.63 17.95
N ARG A 249 11.59 48.20 18.94
CA ARG A 249 11.03 49.09 19.97
C ARG A 249 11.89 49.21 21.24
N ALA A 250 12.86 48.33 21.40
CA ALA A 250 13.73 48.28 22.58
C ALA A 250 15.13 48.89 22.34
N ALA A 251 15.36 49.45 21.14
CA ALA A 251 16.53 50.23 20.75
C ALA A 251 16.09 51.66 20.46
#